data_AF-A0A2V7VX99-F1
#
_entry.id   AF-A0A2V7VX99-F1
#
_cell.length_a   1.000
_cell.length_b   1.000
_cell.length_c   1.000
_cell.angle_alpha   90.00
_cell.angle_beta   90.00
_cell.angle_gamma   90.00
#
_symmetry.space_group_name_H-M   'P 1'
#
loop_
_entity.id
_entity.type
_entity.pdbx_description
1 polymer ?
#
loop_
_entity_poly.entity_id
_entity_poly.type
_entity_poly.pdbx_seq_one_letter_code
_entity_poly.pdbx_strand_id
1 'polypeptide(L)'
;MAALNAELFVGITTWNSATFLRACLGGVRNTTDAARTRIVVLDNHSTDDTVAIARSFGAEVVKRRSGQAAALMDLFNWSRSEFTLLIHADVVLLNPRWLDVCRPHLTGNVALVSPEDIGCGPYTRPFGTEKPESSFLLFRTAPARRTRRWFWRQRFKLRVPYRALDLSGDHITYNLPVRLADHGLTWTMMKVLTSPRTDAAIYAPRFDAPLWKPELAMYRYGLGNFYALDGVVTHYHNWYERALEQVPDDSDRLLPPASGSLPIAFLQTYSRTFLSDLAAGQVHMPQ
;
A
#
# COMPACT_ATOMS: atom_id res chain seq x y z
N MET A 1 33.68 14.06 -0.31
CA MET A 1 32.53 13.81 0.58
C MET A 1 31.76 12.64 0.01
N ALA A 2 31.73 11.49 0.70
CA ALA A 2 30.87 10.38 0.29
C ALA A 2 29.42 10.88 0.31
N ALA A 3 28.67 10.69 -0.76
CA ALA A 3 27.25 11.02 -0.76
C ALA A 3 26.61 10.30 0.44
N LEU A 4 26.06 11.06 1.39
CA LEU A 4 25.26 10.50 2.47
C LEU A 4 24.12 9.72 1.80
N ASN A 5 24.17 8.39 1.86
CA ASN A 5 23.06 7.58 1.41
C ASN A 5 21.83 7.98 2.25
N ALA A 6 20.70 8.25 1.60
CA ALA A 6 19.44 8.49 2.29
C ALA A 6 19.17 7.37 3.30
N GLU A 7 18.70 7.71 4.51
CA GLU A 7 18.34 6.72 5.52
C GLU A 7 17.16 5.86 5.05
N LEU A 8 16.16 6.51 4.43
CA LEU A 8 14.93 5.90 3.97
C LEU A 8 14.81 6.01 2.44
N PHE A 9 14.56 4.87 1.81
CA PHE A 9 14.04 4.80 0.44
C PHE A 9 12.55 4.51 0.50
N VAL A 10 11.74 5.31 -0.19
CA VAL A 10 10.30 5.07 -0.37
C VAL A 10 10.03 4.75 -1.83
N GLY A 11 9.68 3.50 -2.11
CA GLY A 11 9.27 3.02 -3.42
C GLY A 11 7.75 2.95 -3.51
N ILE A 12 7.17 3.64 -4.50
CA ILE A 12 5.73 3.68 -4.70
C ILE A 12 5.42 3.08 -6.07
N THR A 13 4.47 2.16 -6.13
CA THR A 13 3.93 1.66 -7.39
C THR A 13 2.61 2.35 -7.70
N THR A 14 2.38 2.72 -8.95
CA THR A 14 1.16 3.47 -9.31
C THR A 14 0.67 3.16 -10.72
N TRP A 15 -0.64 3.27 -10.90
CA TRP A 15 -1.34 3.25 -12.19
C TRP A 15 -2.67 3.98 -12.04
N ASN A 16 -2.81 5.13 -12.71
CA ASN A 16 -3.98 6.02 -12.63
C ASN A 16 -4.43 6.31 -11.20
N SER A 17 -3.48 6.70 -10.34
CA SER A 17 -3.73 6.90 -8.90
C SER A 17 -3.81 8.36 -8.47
N ALA A 18 -4.21 9.28 -9.36
CA ALA A 18 -4.20 10.71 -9.06
C ALA A 18 -5.03 11.08 -7.82
N THR A 19 -6.09 10.30 -7.52
CA THR A 19 -7.01 10.53 -6.40
C THR A 19 -6.32 10.45 -5.05
N PHE A 20 -5.54 9.39 -4.79
CA PHE A 20 -4.89 9.19 -3.49
C PHE A 20 -3.41 9.56 -3.46
N LEU A 21 -2.73 9.61 -4.62
CA LEU A 21 -1.27 9.77 -4.65
C LEU A 21 -0.81 11.06 -3.94
N ARG A 22 -1.60 12.14 -3.99
CA ARG A 22 -1.30 13.39 -3.26
C ARG A 22 -1.29 13.17 -1.74
N ALA A 23 -2.28 12.44 -1.22
CA ALA A 23 -2.35 12.10 0.20
C ALA A 23 -1.22 11.16 0.61
N CYS A 24 -0.90 10.17 -0.23
CA CYS A 24 0.21 9.25 -0.02
C CYS A 24 1.56 9.98 0.08
N LEU A 25 1.91 10.78 -0.94
CA LEU A 25 3.16 11.54 -0.98
C LEU A 25 3.22 12.64 0.08
N GLY A 26 2.09 13.29 0.38
CA GLY A 26 1.95 14.24 1.47
C GLY A 26 2.25 13.58 2.82
N GLY A 27 1.67 12.40 3.07
CA GLY A 27 1.98 11.60 4.25
C GLY A 27 3.48 11.31 4.36
N VAL A 28 4.13 10.84 3.29
CA VAL A 28 5.58 10.60 3.30
C VAL A 28 6.36 11.88 3.62
N ARG A 29 6.10 12.99 2.91
CA ARG A 29 6.86 14.25 3.08
C ARG A 29 6.64 14.90 4.44
N ASN A 30 5.43 14.83 5.00
CA ASN A 30 5.10 15.46 6.27
C ASN A 30 5.59 14.67 7.49
N THR A 31 5.90 13.38 7.31
CA THR A 31 6.24 12.47 8.40
C THR A 31 7.67 11.92 8.32
N THR A 32 8.48 12.39 7.37
CA THR A 32 9.87 11.97 7.20
C THR A 32 10.78 13.15 6.93
N ASP A 33 12.06 13.03 7.32
CA ASP A 33 13.08 14.02 7.01
C ASP A 33 13.39 13.98 5.50
N ALA A 34 13.08 15.07 4.79
CA ALA A 34 13.29 15.19 3.36
C ALA A 34 14.77 15.06 2.95
N ALA A 35 15.72 15.48 3.80
CA ALA A 35 17.16 15.36 3.51
C ALA A 35 17.64 13.90 3.61
N ARG A 36 16.89 13.05 4.34
CA ARG A 36 17.22 11.65 4.58
C ARG A 36 16.29 10.67 3.87
N THR A 37 15.37 11.18 3.04
CA THR A 37 14.34 10.38 2.37
C THR A 37 14.40 10.53 0.85
N ARG A 38 14.63 9.43 0.16
CA ARG A 38 14.54 9.34 -1.31
C ARG A 38 13.21 8.70 -1.70
N ILE A 39 12.43 9.38 -2.54
CA ILE A 39 11.14 8.88 -3.04
C ILE A 39 11.27 8.53 -4.51
N VAL A 40 10.91 7.30 -4.88
CA VAL A 40 10.86 6.82 -6.26
C VAL A 40 9.48 6.25 -6.56
N VAL A 41 8.84 6.78 -7.59
CA VAL A 41 7.54 6.33 -8.10
C VAL A 41 7.76 5.54 -9.39
N LEU A 42 7.34 4.28 -9.38
CA LEU A 42 7.30 3.42 -10.56
C LEU A 42 5.88 3.45 -11.13
N ASP A 43 5.75 4.19 -12.23
CA ASP A 43 4.49 4.44 -12.93
C ASP A 43 4.26 3.40 -14.04
N ASN A 44 3.12 2.72 -14.00
CA ASN A 44 2.71 1.73 -14.99
C ASN A 44 2.07 2.37 -16.24
N HIS A 45 2.60 3.51 -16.68
CA HIS A 45 2.05 4.35 -17.76
C HIS A 45 0.66 4.90 -17.46
N SER A 46 0.54 5.63 -16.35
CA SER A 46 -0.70 6.36 -16.06
C SER A 46 -1.02 7.38 -17.15
N THR A 47 -2.32 7.57 -17.40
CA THR A 47 -2.88 8.49 -18.40
C THR A 47 -3.54 9.71 -17.75
N ASP A 48 -3.66 9.72 -16.43
CA ASP A 48 -4.15 10.84 -15.62
C ASP A 48 -2.98 11.69 -15.06
N ASP A 49 -3.29 12.56 -14.09
CA ASP A 49 -2.32 13.48 -13.47
C ASP A 49 -1.30 12.81 -12.54
N THR A 50 -1.33 11.49 -12.36
CA THR A 50 -0.47 10.72 -11.44
C THR A 50 1.00 11.13 -11.53
N VAL A 51 1.55 11.19 -12.75
CA VAL A 51 2.97 11.50 -12.98
C VAL A 51 3.29 12.96 -12.65
N ALA A 52 2.38 13.88 -12.98
CA ALA A 52 2.55 15.30 -12.67
C ALA A 52 2.53 15.53 -11.15
N ILE A 53 1.59 14.88 -10.45
CA ILE A 53 1.50 14.88 -8.99
C ILE A 53 2.81 14.36 -8.39
N ALA A 54 3.27 13.17 -8.78
CA ALA A 54 4.52 12.61 -8.26
C ALA A 54 5.71 13.56 -8.37
N ARG A 55 5.90 14.17 -9.55
CA ARG A 55 6.99 15.14 -9.79
C ARG A 55 6.86 16.39 -8.92
N SER A 56 5.63 16.88 -8.68
CA SER A 56 5.41 18.07 -7.84
C SER A 56 5.85 17.87 -6.38
N PHE A 57 5.88 16.63 -5.90
CA PHE A 57 6.40 16.25 -4.57
C PHE A 57 7.91 15.94 -4.57
N GLY A 58 8.61 16.21 -5.69
CA GLY A 58 10.04 15.93 -5.83
C GLY A 58 10.38 14.44 -5.88
N ALA A 59 9.43 13.58 -6.27
CA ALA A 59 9.71 12.16 -6.46
C ALA A 59 10.40 11.90 -7.80
N GLU A 60 11.33 10.96 -7.82
CA GLU A 60 11.88 10.39 -9.05
C GLU A 60 10.83 9.50 -9.71
N VAL A 61 10.44 9.77 -10.97
CA VAL A 61 9.40 8.99 -11.66
C VAL A 61 10.03 8.13 -12.75
N VAL A 62 9.85 6.81 -12.64
CA VAL A 62 10.25 5.84 -13.66
C VAL A 62 8.99 5.24 -14.28
N LYS A 63 8.79 5.46 -15.58
CA LYS A 63 7.69 4.87 -16.34
C LYS A 63 8.08 3.50 -16.89
N ARG A 64 7.28 2.48 -16.59
CA ARG A 64 7.51 1.12 -17.11
C ARG A 64 6.27 0.25 -16.94
N ARG A 65 5.92 -0.49 -18.00
CA ARG A 65 4.94 -1.57 -17.91
C ARG A 65 5.48 -2.74 -17.11
N SER A 66 4.84 -3.06 -15.99
CA SER A 66 5.21 -4.23 -15.16
C SER A 66 4.06 -4.66 -14.27
N GLY A 67 3.97 -5.97 -14.00
CA GLY A 67 3.10 -6.46 -12.93
C GLY A 67 3.56 -5.96 -11.56
N GLN A 68 2.62 -5.87 -10.62
CA GLN A 68 2.82 -5.30 -9.28
C GLN A 68 4.02 -5.91 -8.54
N ALA A 69 4.14 -7.24 -8.48
CA ALA A 69 5.27 -7.90 -7.84
C ALA A 69 6.62 -7.52 -8.47
N ALA A 70 6.71 -7.50 -9.80
CA ALA A 70 7.93 -7.14 -10.51
C ALA A 70 8.32 -5.67 -10.29
N ALA A 71 7.33 -4.78 -10.18
CA ALA A 71 7.52 -3.37 -9.86
C ALA A 71 8.11 -3.19 -8.45
N LEU A 72 7.53 -3.85 -7.44
CA LEU A 72 8.02 -3.83 -6.06
C LEU A 72 9.44 -4.40 -5.94
N MET A 73 9.72 -5.52 -6.63
CA MET A 73 11.06 -6.11 -6.69
C MET A 73 12.10 -5.14 -7.26
N ASP A 74 11.74 -4.37 -8.29
CA ASP A 74 12.64 -3.41 -8.90
C ASP A 74 12.90 -2.21 -7.99
N LEU A 75 11.86 -1.67 -7.37
CA LEU A 75 11.98 -0.61 -6.37
C LEU A 75 12.92 -1.02 -5.23
N PHE A 76 12.74 -2.22 -4.67
CA PHE A 76 13.64 -2.75 -3.63
C PHE A 76 15.09 -2.85 -4.11
N ASN A 77 15.28 -3.30 -5.36
CA ASN A 77 16.61 -3.44 -5.95
C ASN A 77 17.33 -2.10 -6.16
N TRP A 78 16.58 -1.02 -6.42
CA TRP A 78 17.12 0.33 -6.57
C TRP A 78 17.49 0.99 -5.24
N SER A 79 16.87 0.57 -4.14
CA SER A 79 17.21 1.07 -2.82
C SER A 79 18.65 0.73 -2.44
N ARG A 80 19.34 1.70 -1.83
CA ARG A 80 20.64 1.55 -1.15
C ARG A 80 20.61 2.09 0.28
N SER A 81 19.43 2.49 0.73
CA SER A 81 19.16 3.09 2.03
C SER A 81 19.19 2.05 3.14
N GLU A 82 19.33 2.51 4.38
CA GLU A 82 19.27 1.62 5.55
C GLU A 82 17.90 0.94 5.63
N PHE A 83 16.84 1.71 5.43
CA PHE A 83 15.46 1.24 5.36
C PHE A 83 14.89 1.40 3.96
N THR A 84 14.08 0.43 3.55
CA THR A 84 13.32 0.46 2.30
C THR A 84 11.86 0.28 2.63
N LEU A 85 11.07 1.33 2.45
CA LEU A 85 9.62 1.27 2.47
C LEU A 85 9.12 1.08 1.03
N LEU A 86 8.34 0.03 0.80
CA LEU A 86 7.55 -0.11 -0.42
C LEU A 86 6.08 0.08 -0.07
N ILE A 87 5.38 0.95 -0.79
CA ILE A 87 3.95 1.21 -0.57
C ILE A 87 3.17 1.27 -1.89
N HIS A 88 1.86 1.04 -1.78
CA HIS A 88 0.92 1.39 -2.85
C HIS A 88 0.59 2.88 -2.83
N ALA A 89 0.12 3.42 -3.96
CA ALA A 89 -0.22 4.84 -4.11
C ALA A 89 -1.47 5.29 -3.33
N ASP A 90 -2.23 4.34 -2.81
CA ASP A 90 -3.46 4.47 -2.02
C ASP A 90 -3.23 4.23 -0.51
N VAL A 91 -1.96 4.19 -0.09
CA VAL A 91 -1.55 4.18 1.33
C VAL A 91 -1.25 5.58 1.81
N VAL A 92 -1.84 5.96 2.95
CA VAL A 92 -1.66 7.27 3.58
C VAL A 92 -1.04 7.09 4.97
N LEU A 93 0.17 7.60 5.15
CA LEU A 93 0.86 7.62 6.44
C LEU A 93 0.21 8.69 7.34
N LEU A 94 -0.37 8.26 8.45
CA LEU A 94 -1.17 9.10 9.35
C LEU A 94 -0.38 9.58 10.56
N ASN A 95 0.57 8.77 11.03
CA ASN A 95 1.32 9.08 12.24
C ASN A 95 2.65 9.78 11.91
N PRO A 96 2.95 10.97 12.46
CA PRO A 96 4.20 11.67 12.19
C PRO A 96 5.46 10.93 12.66
N ARG A 97 5.29 9.95 13.55
CA ARG A 97 6.36 9.11 14.09
C ARG A 97 6.23 7.65 13.66
N TRP A 98 5.50 7.34 12.59
CA TRP A 98 5.30 5.95 12.12
C TRP A 98 6.62 5.19 11.99
N LEU A 99 7.68 5.85 11.50
CA LEU A 99 8.98 5.20 11.31
C LEU A 99 9.67 4.93 12.65
N ASP A 100 9.50 5.80 13.64
CA ASP A 100 10.02 5.57 15.01
C ASP A 100 9.26 4.47 15.74
N VAL A 101 7.98 4.29 15.43
CA VAL A 101 7.18 3.15 15.91
C VAL A 101 7.67 1.85 15.28
N CYS A 102 7.95 1.82 13.97
CA CYS A 102 8.33 0.59 13.28
C CYS A 102 9.81 0.20 13.43
N ARG A 103 10.74 1.17 13.49
CA ARG A 103 12.20 0.91 13.53
C ARG A 103 12.66 -0.02 14.65
N PRO A 104 12.19 0.10 15.91
CA PRO A 104 12.58 -0.78 17.01
C PRO A 104 12.29 -2.27 16.75
N HIS A 105 11.29 -2.57 15.93
CA HIS A 105 10.92 -3.92 15.54
C HIS A 105 11.82 -4.50 14.46
N LEU A 106 12.65 -3.70 13.79
CA LEU A 106 13.61 -4.12 12.77
C LEU A 106 15.00 -4.43 13.34
N THR A 107 15.04 -5.14 14.47
CA THR A 107 16.27 -5.50 15.19
C THR A 107 16.55 -7.01 15.12
N GLY A 108 17.75 -7.43 15.55
CA GLY A 108 18.10 -8.85 15.57
C GLY A 108 17.98 -9.54 14.21
N ASN A 109 17.14 -10.57 14.12
CA ASN A 109 16.82 -11.31 12.90
C ASN A 109 15.55 -10.83 12.18
N VAL A 110 14.89 -9.78 12.66
CA VAL A 110 13.72 -9.22 11.97
C VAL A 110 14.20 -8.40 10.76
N ALA A 111 13.62 -8.67 9.60
CA ALA A 111 13.97 -8.04 8.33
C ALA A 111 12.86 -7.16 7.75
N LEU A 112 11.63 -7.33 8.21
CA LEU A 112 10.43 -6.70 7.66
C LEU A 112 9.44 -6.35 8.77
N VAL A 113 8.78 -5.20 8.66
CA VAL A 113 7.53 -4.85 9.36
C VAL A 113 6.47 -4.62 8.29
N SER A 114 5.32 -5.28 8.44
CA SER A 114 4.23 -5.24 7.46
C SER A 114 2.90 -5.62 8.11
N PRO A 115 1.75 -5.16 7.61
CA PRO A 115 0.46 -5.77 7.93
C PRO A 115 0.39 -7.24 7.54
N GLU A 116 -0.54 -7.98 8.16
CA GLU A 116 -0.99 -9.27 7.65
C GLU A 116 -1.92 -9.09 6.44
N ASP A 117 -1.75 -9.91 5.42
CA ASP A 117 -2.63 -9.95 4.26
C ASP A 117 -3.97 -10.61 4.60
N ILE A 118 -4.93 -9.77 4.96
CA ILE A 118 -6.32 -10.18 5.24
C ILE A 118 -7.23 -10.08 3.99
N GLY A 119 -6.68 -9.85 2.80
CA GLY A 119 -7.45 -9.49 1.61
C GLY A 119 -8.05 -8.07 1.67
N CYS A 120 -8.95 -7.72 0.74
CA CYS A 120 -9.59 -6.40 0.60
C CYS A 120 -10.61 -6.05 1.70
N GLY A 121 -10.32 -6.40 2.96
CA GLY A 121 -11.16 -6.17 4.14
C GLY A 121 -11.57 -7.46 4.85
N PRO A 122 -12.12 -7.36 6.08
CA PRO A 122 -12.44 -8.50 6.97
C PRO A 122 -13.50 -9.46 6.41
N TYR A 123 -14.13 -9.14 5.28
CA TYR A 123 -15.21 -9.90 4.68
C TYR A 123 -14.88 -10.47 3.29
N THR A 124 -13.68 -10.21 2.77
CA THR A 124 -13.12 -10.93 1.60
C THR A 124 -12.20 -12.03 2.13
N ARG A 125 -12.23 -13.22 1.53
CA ARG A 125 -11.51 -14.41 2.04
C ARG A 125 -10.06 -14.06 2.39
N PRO A 126 -9.53 -14.50 3.55
CA PRO A 126 -8.12 -14.33 3.86
C PRO A 126 -7.32 -15.18 2.87
N PHE A 127 -6.70 -14.53 1.88
CA PHE A 127 -5.80 -15.21 0.95
C PHE A 127 -4.40 -15.39 1.54
N GLY A 128 -4.05 -14.64 2.60
CA GLY A 128 -2.67 -14.53 3.10
C GLY A 128 -2.52 -14.52 4.62
N THR A 129 -3.25 -15.37 5.35
CA THR A 129 -2.94 -15.65 6.77
C THR A 129 -1.43 -15.95 6.94
N GLU A 130 -0.81 -15.31 7.92
CA GLU A 130 0.64 -15.33 8.17
C GLU A 130 1.53 -14.82 7.02
N LYS A 131 0.95 -14.11 6.03
CA LYS A 131 1.68 -13.49 4.93
C LYS A 131 1.66 -11.96 5.04
N PRO A 132 2.76 -11.26 4.70
CA PRO A 132 2.81 -9.81 4.70
C PRO A 132 1.93 -9.17 3.61
N GLU A 133 1.14 -8.17 3.94
CA GLU A 133 0.40 -7.40 2.93
C GLU A 133 1.32 -6.55 2.05
N SER A 134 1.14 -6.61 0.73
CA SER A 134 2.01 -5.88 -0.22
C SER A 134 1.88 -4.36 -0.23
N SER A 135 0.83 -3.81 0.40
CA SER A 135 0.55 -2.37 0.43
C SER A 135 1.52 -1.57 1.29
N PHE A 136 2.14 -2.20 2.29
CA PHE A 136 3.14 -1.58 3.16
C PHE A 136 4.21 -2.60 3.56
N LEU A 137 5.42 -2.44 3.02
CA LEU A 137 6.56 -3.31 3.32
C LEU A 137 7.76 -2.46 3.76
N LEU A 138 7.98 -2.36 5.08
CA LEU A 138 9.16 -1.68 5.62
C LEU A 138 10.26 -2.68 5.94
N PHE A 139 11.31 -2.68 5.11
CA PHE A 139 12.46 -3.55 5.27
C PHE A 139 13.62 -2.86 5.97
N ARG A 140 14.36 -3.64 6.78
CA ARG A 140 15.79 -3.37 6.99
C ARG A 140 16.53 -3.89 5.76
N THR A 141 17.03 -2.96 4.95
CA THR A 141 17.43 -3.25 3.56
C THR A 141 18.53 -4.28 3.48
N ALA A 142 19.57 -4.17 4.30
CA ALA A 142 20.75 -5.03 4.18
C ALA A 142 20.45 -6.51 4.49
N PRO A 143 19.76 -6.88 5.60
CA PRO A 143 19.35 -8.26 5.84
C PRO A 143 18.40 -8.81 4.79
N ALA A 144 17.34 -8.08 4.43
CA ALA A 144 16.40 -8.52 3.40
C ALA A 144 17.11 -8.75 2.05
N ARG A 145 18.11 -7.94 1.70
CA ARG A 145 18.89 -8.11 0.46
C ARG A 145 19.64 -9.44 0.36
N ARG A 146 19.93 -10.10 1.49
CA ARG A 146 20.61 -11.40 1.54
C ARG A 146 19.72 -12.54 1.02
N THR A 147 18.40 -12.38 1.11
CA THR A 147 17.41 -13.39 0.68
C THR A 147 17.10 -13.34 -0.82
N ARG A 148 17.74 -12.43 -1.56
CA ARG A 148 17.51 -12.27 -3.00
C ARG A 148 17.96 -13.50 -3.77
N ARG A 149 17.08 -13.97 -4.64
CA ARG A 149 17.29 -15.12 -5.53
C ARG A 149 17.49 -14.67 -6.97
N TRP A 150 17.98 -15.58 -7.81
CA TRP A 150 18.10 -15.36 -9.24
C TRP A 150 16.74 -15.50 -9.91
N PHE A 151 16.42 -14.49 -10.70
CA PHE A 151 15.29 -14.43 -11.60
C PHE A 151 15.80 -14.21 -13.02
N TRP A 152 14.97 -14.48 -14.00
CA TRP A 152 15.31 -14.31 -15.41
C TRP A 152 14.26 -13.43 -16.07
N ARG A 153 14.69 -12.34 -16.70
CA ARG A 153 13.82 -11.48 -17.48
C ARG A 153 14.13 -11.63 -18.96
N GLN A 154 13.08 -11.72 -19.77
CA GLN A 154 13.21 -11.67 -21.21
C GLN A 154 13.42 -10.20 -21.63
N ARG A 155 14.51 -9.94 -22.35
CA ARG A 155 14.76 -8.66 -23.01
C ARG A 155 15.05 -8.94 -24.48
N PHE A 156 14.11 -8.59 -25.36
CA PHE A 156 14.10 -9.03 -26.75
C PHE A 156 14.20 -10.56 -26.86
N LYS A 157 15.29 -11.08 -27.44
CA LYS A 157 15.57 -12.52 -27.56
C LYS A 157 16.50 -13.06 -26.47
N LEU A 158 16.99 -12.22 -25.56
CA LEU A 158 17.96 -12.60 -24.52
C LEU A 158 17.28 -12.76 -23.16
N ARG A 159 17.60 -13.85 -22.46
CA ARG A 159 17.25 -14.03 -21.04
C ARG A 159 18.36 -13.47 -20.19
N VAL A 160 18.09 -12.39 -19.47
CA VAL A 160 19.05 -11.72 -18.61
C VAL A 160 18.80 -12.13 -17.15
N PRO A 161 19.78 -12.70 -16.45
CA PRO A 161 19.64 -13.01 -15.03
C PRO A 161 19.70 -11.72 -14.20
N TYR A 162 18.89 -11.66 -13.15
CA TYR A 162 18.98 -10.60 -12.14
C TYR A 162 18.65 -11.15 -10.76
N ARG A 163 19.18 -10.52 -9.70
CA ARG A 163 18.87 -10.89 -8.30
C ARG A 163 17.81 -9.98 -7.73
N ALA A 164 16.76 -10.54 -7.14
CA ALA A 164 15.67 -9.78 -6.51
C ALA A 164 15.08 -10.52 -5.31
N LEU A 165 14.35 -9.77 -4.47
CA LEU A 165 13.49 -10.37 -3.45
C LEU A 165 12.38 -11.17 -4.14
N ASP A 166 12.02 -12.32 -3.58
CA ASP A 166 10.92 -13.11 -4.11
C ASP A 166 9.58 -12.65 -3.51
N LEU A 167 8.99 -11.66 -4.16
CA LEU A 167 7.63 -11.16 -3.88
C LEU A 167 6.56 -11.84 -4.75
N SER A 168 6.87 -13.00 -5.35
CA SER A 168 5.95 -13.75 -6.21
C SER A 168 5.25 -14.90 -5.48
N GLY A 169 4.35 -15.59 -6.19
CA GLY A 169 3.57 -16.73 -5.72
C GLY A 169 2.10 -16.57 -6.08
N ASP A 170 1.20 -17.23 -5.33
CA ASP A 170 -0.25 -17.17 -5.56
C ASP A 170 -0.80 -15.74 -5.39
N HIS A 171 -0.25 -15.00 -4.45
CA HIS A 171 -0.41 -13.55 -4.29
C HIS A 171 0.96 -12.88 -4.10
N ILE A 172 0.98 -11.55 -4.17
CA ILE A 172 2.20 -10.76 -3.95
C ILE A 172 2.65 -11.01 -2.51
N THR A 173 3.96 -11.20 -2.30
CA THR A 173 4.61 -11.58 -1.02
C THR A 173 4.39 -13.01 -0.54
N TYR A 174 3.60 -13.85 -1.24
CA TYR A 174 3.29 -15.21 -0.79
C TYR A 174 4.53 -16.02 -0.37
N ASN A 175 5.61 -15.97 -1.16
CA ASN A 175 6.84 -16.69 -0.86
C ASN A 175 7.72 -15.99 0.20
N LEU A 176 7.48 -14.72 0.51
CA LEU A 176 8.39 -13.88 1.27
C LEU A 176 8.71 -14.44 2.68
N PRO A 177 7.75 -14.91 3.49
CA PRO A 177 8.06 -15.44 4.82
C PRO A 177 9.00 -16.63 4.79
N VAL A 178 8.76 -17.60 3.90
CA VAL A 178 9.64 -18.77 3.72
C VAL A 178 11.04 -18.31 3.30
N ARG A 179 11.13 -17.32 2.41
CA ARG A 179 12.41 -16.79 1.92
C ARG A 179 13.20 -16.04 2.99
N LEU A 180 12.51 -15.41 3.94
CA LEU A 180 13.16 -14.84 5.11
C LEU A 180 13.66 -15.96 6.04
N ALA A 181 12.80 -16.95 6.32
CA ALA A 181 13.12 -18.08 7.20
C ALA A 181 14.31 -18.92 6.70
N ASP A 182 14.43 -19.14 5.38
CA ASP A 182 15.56 -19.83 4.74
C ASP A 182 16.93 -19.19 5.08
N HIS A 183 16.92 -17.91 5.50
CA HIS A 183 18.10 -17.15 5.89
C HIS A 183 18.14 -16.82 7.40
N GLY A 184 17.31 -17.50 8.21
CA GLY A 184 17.20 -17.25 9.65
C GLY A 184 16.58 -15.89 10.00
N LEU A 185 15.91 -15.25 9.04
CA LEU A 185 15.25 -13.96 9.22
C LEU A 185 13.74 -14.15 9.45
N THR A 186 13.13 -13.17 10.10
CA THR A 186 11.68 -13.12 10.35
C THR A 186 11.11 -11.75 9.99
N TRP A 187 9.81 -11.58 10.20
CA TRP A 187 9.08 -10.33 10.04
C TRP A 187 8.16 -10.08 11.24
N THR A 188 7.85 -8.81 11.48
CA THR A 188 6.90 -8.38 12.51
C THR A 188 5.59 -7.97 11.84
N MET A 189 4.51 -8.56 12.32
CA MET A 189 3.15 -8.31 11.86
C MET A 189 2.57 -7.04 12.50
N MET A 190 1.94 -6.20 11.68
CA MET A 190 1.12 -5.08 12.15
C MET A 190 -0.33 -5.52 12.27
N LYS A 191 -1.01 -5.04 13.32
CA LYS A 191 -2.42 -5.31 13.55
C LYS A 191 -3.27 -4.57 12.52
N VAL A 192 -4.19 -5.28 11.88
CA VAL A 192 -5.19 -4.68 11.00
C VAL A 192 -6.40 -4.23 11.82
N LEU A 193 -6.83 -3.01 11.59
CA LEU A 193 -7.97 -2.36 12.24
C LEU A 193 -8.95 -1.89 11.16
N THR A 194 -10.21 -2.23 11.34
CA THR A 194 -11.30 -1.80 10.45
C THR A 194 -11.61 -0.31 10.65
N SER A 195 -12.24 0.32 9.65
CA SER A 195 -12.76 1.68 9.78
C SER A 195 -13.59 1.88 11.07
N PRO A 196 -13.56 3.08 11.69
CA PRO A 196 -14.47 3.41 12.79
C PRO A 196 -15.92 3.34 12.32
N ARG A 197 -16.81 3.01 13.25
CA ARG A 197 -18.25 2.97 13.02
C ARG A 197 -18.89 4.36 13.18
N THR A 198 -19.97 4.59 12.46
CA THR A 198 -20.81 5.79 12.53
C THR A 198 -22.18 5.46 13.13
N ASP A 199 -22.87 6.47 13.65
CA ASP A 199 -24.24 6.30 14.18
C ASP A 199 -25.29 6.19 13.06
N ALA A 200 -25.00 6.81 11.90
CA ALA A 200 -25.84 6.78 10.71
C ALA A 200 -25.13 6.12 9.53
N ALA A 201 -25.90 5.46 8.68
CA ALA A 201 -25.42 4.85 7.45
C ALA A 201 -24.83 5.91 6.50
N ILE A 202 -23.60 5.69 6.03
CA ILE A 202 -22.95 6.57 5.05
C ILE A 202 -23.44 6.33 3.62
N TYR A 203 -24.07 5.18 3.37
CA TYR A 203 -24.57 4.80 2.05
C TYR A 203 -25.68 3.74 2.20
N ALA A 204 -26.73 3.87 1.40
CA ALA A 204 -27.80 2.87 1.31
C ALA A 204 -28.17 2.67 -0.17
N PRO A 205 -27.89 1.50 -0.76
CA PRO A 205 -28.22 1.25 -2.16
C PRO A 205 -29.74 1.22 -2.35
N ARG A 206 -30.22 1.76 -3.47
CA ARG A 206 -31.64 1.74 -3.88
C ARG A 206 -32.00 0.50 -4.70
N PHE A 207 -31.10 -0.47 -4.77
CA PHE A 207 -31.15 -1.65 -5.61
C PHE A 207 -30.50 -2.83 -4.89
N ASP A 208 -30.77 -4.04 -5.35
CA ASP A 208 -30.14 -5.24 -4.80
C ASP A 208 -28.72 -5.41 -5.36
N ALA A 209 -27.73 -5.46 -4.46
CA ALA A 209 -26.32 -5.54 -4.80
C ALA A 209 -25.72 -6.83 -4.22
N PRO A 210 -25.16 -7.74 -5.03
CA PRO A 210 -24.87 -9.11 -4.61
C PRO A 210 -23.96 -9.30 -3.38
N LEU A 211 -23.00 -8.38 -3.15
CA LEU A 211 -22.11 -8.42 -1.97
C LEU A 211 -22.44 -7.35 -0.93
N TRP A 212 -23.54 -6.63 -1.10
CA TRP A 212 -23.92 -5.59 -0.15
C TRP A 212 -24.36 -6.20 1.18
N LYS A 213 -23.88 -5.60 2.26
CA LYS A 213 -24.28 -5.92 3.63
C LYS A 213 -24.57 -4.61 4.35
N PRO A 214 -25.70 -4.46 5.06
CA PRO A 214 -26.05 -3.21 5.75
C PRO A 214 -24.97 -2.71 6.70
N GLU A 215 -24.16 -3.60 7.28
CA GLU A 215 -23.07 -3.24 8.18
C GLU A 215 -21.97 -2.43 7.48
N LEU A 216 -21.78 -2.61 6.16
CA LEU A 216 -20.81 -1.84 5.37
C LEU A 216 -21.14 -0.34 5.37
N ALA A 217 -22.42 0.01 5.43
CA ALA A 217 -22.89 1.38 5.53
C ALA A 217 -22.48 2.06 6.84
N MET A 218 -22.14 1.28 7.86
CA MET A 218 -21.85 1.83 9.19
C MET A 218 -20.37 2.15 9.36
N TYR A 219 -19.52 1.88 8.37
CA TYR A 219 -18.09 2.16 8.43
C TYR A 219 -17.78 3.47 7.72
N ARG A 220 -17.26 4.46 8.47
CA ARG A 220 -16.98 5.82 7.96
C ARG A 220 -16.14 5.85 6.68
N TYR A 221 -15.12 4.99 6.63
CA TYR A 221 -14.19 4.82 5.51
C TYR A 221 -14.35 3.46 4.82
N GLY A 222 -15.56 2.88 4.95
CA GLY A 222 -15.96 1.65 4.27
C GLY A 222 -14.98 0.51 4.50
N LEU A 223 -14.43 -0.01 3.40
CA LEU A 223 -13.50 -1.13 3.39
C LEU A 223 -12.02 -0.72 3.50
N GLY A 224 -11.74 0.56 3.74
CA GLY A 224 -10.38 1.00 4.05
C GLY A 224 -9.93 0.49 5.41
N ASN A 225 -8.68 0.02 5.48
CA ASN A 225 -8.09 -0.52 6.70
C ASN A 225 -7.08 0.46 7.29
N PHE A 226 -6.98 0.44 8.61
CA PHE A 226 -5.91 1.06 9.37
C PHE A 226 -4.96 -0.01 9.86
N TYR A 227 -3.69 0.36 10.05
CA TYR A 227 -2.69 -0.57 10.55
C TYR A 227 -1.95 0.02 11.73
N ALA A 228 -1.84 -0.79 12.77
CA ALA A 228 -1.24 -0.39 14.02
C ALA A 228 -0.11 -1.33 14.43
N LEU A 229 0.86 -0.76 15.12
CA LEU A 229 1.93 -1.50 15.79
C LEU A 229 2.06 -0.94 17.20
N ASP A 230 2.13 -1.81 18.20
CA ASP A 230 2.12 -1.45 19.62
C ASP A 230 0.96 -0.52 20.03
N GLY A 231 -0.23 -0.77 19.46
CA GLY A 231 -1.43 0.05 19.72
C GLY A 231 -1.42 1.42 19.05
N VAL A 232 -0.37 1.76 18.28
CA VAL A 232 -0.26 3.03 17.57
C VAL A 232 -0.65 2.84 16.11
N VAL A 233 -1.73 3.48 15.68
CA VAL A 233 -2.10 3.57 14.26
C VAL A 233 -1.01 4.31 13.51
N THR A 234 -0.52 3.73 12.41
CA THR A 234 0.57 4.25 11.59
C THR A 234 0.07 4.79 10.25
N HIS A 235 -0.77 4.03 9.56
CA HIS A 235 -1.22 4.34 8.22
C HIS A 235 -2.61 3.75 7.93
N TYR A 236 -3.20 4.26 6.85
CA TYR A 236 -4.44 3.80 6.24
C TYR A 236 -4.17 3.32 4.81
N HIS A 237 -4.94 2.34 4.33
CA HIS A 237 -4.90 1.84 2.95
C HIS A 237 -6.32 1.79 2.38
N ASN A 238 -6.50 2.36 1.18
CA ASN A 238 -7.73 2.23 0.42
C ASN A 238 -7.60 1.11 -0.63
N TRP A 239 -8.33 0.02 -0.44
CA TRP A 239 -8.28 -1.15 -1.34
C TRP A 239 -8.89 -0.96 -2.73
N TYR A 240 -9.75 0.04 -2.90
CA TYR A 240 -10.58 0.18 -4.09
C TYR A 240 -10.33 1.48 -4.85
N GLU A 241 -9.17 2.11 -4.64
CA GLU A 241 -8.79 3.33 -5.35
C GLU A 241 -8.84 3.17 -6.87
N ARG A 242 -8.31 2.05 -7.38
CA ARG A 242 -8.31 1.70 -8.82
C ARG A 242 -9.70 1.43 -9.38
N ALA A 243 -10.67 1.24 -8.50
CA ALA A 243 -12.07 0.97 -8.80
C ALA A 243 -12.91 2.26 -8.78
N LEU A 244 -12.31 3.40 -8.41
CA LEU A 244 -12.99 4.68 -8.39
C LEU A 244 -13.24 5.16 -9.82
N GLU A 245 -14.51 5.40 -10.11
CA GLU A 245 -14.99 6.01 -11.34
C GLU A 245 -15.93 7.14 -10.96
N GLN A 246 -15.92 8.26 -11.69
CA GLN A 246 -16.85 9.36 -11.44
C GLN A 246 -18.27 8.96 -11.87
N VAL A 247 -19.05 8.44 -10.93
CA VAL A 247 -20.49 8.22 -11.08
C VAL A 247 -21.30 9.13 -10.13
N PRO A 248 -22.57 9.42 -10.45
CA PRO A 248 -23.49 10.09 -9.53
C PRO A 248 -23.68 9.30 -8.22
N ASP A 249 -23.96 10.00 -7.11
CA ASP A 249 -24.16 9.37 -5.80
C ASP A 249 -25.35 8.38 -5.76
N ASP A 250 -26.30 8.51 -6.69
CA ASP A 250 -27.47 7.63 -6.85
C ASP A 250 -27.30 6.55 -7.94
N SER A 251 -26.09 6.39 -8.49
CA SER A 251 -25.76 5.39 -9.50
C SER A 251 -25.97 3.96 -8.98
N ASP A 252 -26.59 3.11 -9.81
CA ASP A 252 -26.77 1.68 -9.59
C ASP A 252 -25.58 0.83 -10.08
N ARG A 253 -24.56 1.47 -10.64
CA ARG A 253 -23.39 0.77 -11.19
C ARG A 253 -22.63 -0.01 -10.12
N LEU A 254 -22.38 -1.26 -10.47
CA LEU A 254 -21.58 -2.21 -9.69
C LEU A 254 -20.17 -2.33 -10.25
N LEU A 255 -19.22 -2.69 -9.39
CA LEU A 255 -17.90 -3.09 -9.85
C LEU A 255 -17.96 -4.28 -10.83
N PRO A 256 -17.06 -4.38 -11.82
CA PRO A 256 -16.94 -5.59 -12.61
C PRO A 256 -16.18 -6.70 -11.85
N PRO A 257 -16.56 -7.99 -11.99
CA PRO A 257 -17.75 -8.50 -12.67
C PRO A 257 -19.02 -8.37 -11.79
N ALA A 258 -20.14 -7.92 -12.36
CA ALA A 258 -21.37 -7.58 -11.62
C ALA A 258 -21.93 -8.71 -10.73
N SER A 259 -21.62 -9.98 -11.02
CA SER A 259 -22.08 -11.16 -10.28
C SER A 259 -21.49 -11.31 -8.87
N GLY A 260 -20.70 -10.35 -8.38
CA GLY A 260 -20.11 -10.39 -7.04
C GLY A 260 -19.56 -9.04 -6.59
N SER A 261 -20.33 -7.97 -6.72
CA SER A 261 -19.78 -6.61 -6.68
C SER A 261 -20.46 -5.65 -5.73
N LEU A 262 -19.67 -4.70 -5.25
CA LEU A 262 -20.10 -3.55 -4.45
C LEU A 262 -20.52 -2.40 -5.36
N PRO A 263 -21.43 -1.52 -4.90
CA PRO A 263 -21.77 -0.29 -5.60
C PRO A 263 -20.56 0.63 -5.74
N ILE A 264 -20.31 1.16 -6.94
CA ILE A 264 -19.21 2.12 -7.17
C ILE A 264 -19.44 3.40 -6.37
N ALA A 265 -20.70 3.86 -6.27
CA ALA A 265 -21.07 5.03 -5.47
C ALA A 265 -20.71 4.87 -3.97
N PHE A 266 -20.83 3.66 -3.42
CA PHE A 266 -20.37 3.36 -2.05
C PHE A 266 -18.85 3.55 -1.91
N LEU A 267 -18.08 3.01 -2.87
CA LEU A 267 -16.62 3.13 -2.86
C LEU A 267 -16.15 4.58 -2.97
N GLN A 268 -16.77 5.36 -3.86
CA GLN A 268 -16.52 6.78 -3.99
C GLN A 268 -16.87 7.55 -2.72
N THR A 269 -18.02 7.23 -2.11
CA THR A 269 -18.51 7.92 -0.91
C THR A 269 -17.49 7.83 0.21
N TYR A 270 -17.08 6.62 0.60
CA TYR A 270 -16.14 6.48 1.72
C TYR A 270 -14.74 7.00 1.38
N SER A 271 -14.32 6.92 0.12
CA SER A 271 -13.02 7.42 -0.35
C SER A 271 -12.97 8.95 -0.30
N ARG A 272 -14.04 9.62 -0.74
CA ARG A 272 -14.22 11.07 -0.62
C ARG A 272 -14.27 11.51 0.84
N THR A 273 -15.02 10.79 1.68
CA THR A 273 -15.10 11.06 3.13
C THR A 273 -13.72 11.01 3.77
N PHE A 274 -12.94 9.96 3.50
CA PHE A 274 -11.58 9.84 4.04
C PHE A 274 -10.68 11.01 3.60
N LEU A 275 -10.66 11.34 2.30
CA LEU A 275 -9.83 12.44 1.79
C LEU A 275 -10.27 13.81 2.32
N SER A 276 -11.58 14.02 2.49
CA SER A 276 -12.14 15.24 3.08
C SER A 276 -11.71 15.38 4.54
N ASP A 277 -11.86 14.32 5.33
CA ASP A 277 -11.46 14.32 6.74
C ASP A 277 -9.95 14.49 6.89
N LEU A 278 -9.16 13.87 6.00
CA LEU A 278 -7.71 14.05 5.95
C LEU A 278 -7.33 15.52 5.68
N ALA A 279 -7.97 16.15 4.69
CA ALA A 279 -7.73 17.55 4.39
C ALA A 279 -8.14 18.49 5.53
N ALA A 280 -9.18 18.12 6.30
CA ALA A 280 -9.64 18.85 7.48
C ALA A 280 -8.82 18.57 8.75
N GLY A 281 -7.90 17.59 8.73
CA GLY A 281 -7.18 17.14 9.94
C GLY A 281 -8.09 16.41 10.95
N GLN A 282 -9.18 15.81 10.48
CA GLN A 282 -10.25 15.21 11.26
C GLN A 282 -10.39 13.69 11.01
N VAL A 283 -9.31 13.02 10.62
CA VAL A 283 -9.34 11.56 10.43
C VAL A 283 -9.67 10.88 11.76
N HIS A 284 -10.87 10.32 11.84
CA HIS A 284 -11.31 9.46 12.93
C HIS A 284 -10.49 8.18 12.98
N MET A 285 -9.78 7.95 14.09
CA MET A 285 -9.00 6.72 14.30
C MET A 285 -9.90 5.60 14.82
N PRO A 286 -9.64 4.32 14.47
CA PRO A 286 -10.28 3.19 15.10
C PRO A 286 -9.92 3.10 16.59
N GLN A 287 -10.84 2.56 17.39
CA GLN A 287 -10.63 2.23 18.81
C GLN A 287 -9.86 0.92 18.99
#